data_AF-A0A434PZY9-F1
#
_entry.id   AF-A0A434PZY9-F1
#
_cell.length_a   1.000
_cell.length_b   1.000
_cell.length_c   1.000
_cell.angle_alpha   90.00
_cell.angle_beta   90.00
_cell.angle_gamma   90.00
#
_symmetry.space_group_name_H-M   'P 1'
#
loop_
_entity.id
_entity.type
_entity.pdbx_description
1 polymer ?
#
loop_
_entity_poly.entity_id
_entity_poly.type
_entity_poly.pdbx_seq_one_letter_code
_entity_poly.pdbx_strand_id
1 'polypeptide(L)' 'MSLEVRDIAGAPVVIGGGIAGLMTALHLAPEPVVLLTNAPLGTGACSELAQGGLAASLGGDDGPDFHLCDTIAAGDGLCD' A
#
# COMPACT_ATOMS: atom_id res chain seq x y z
N MET A 1 0.37 -30.91 2.14
CA MET A 1 0.09 -29.74 2.98
C MET A 1 -1.35 -29.34 2.68
N SER A 2 -2.30 -29.88 3.45
CA SER A 2 -3.71 -29.58 3.25
C SER A 2 -3.94 -28.12 3.58
N LEU A 3 -4.50 -27.37 2.62
CA LEU A 3 -5.11 -26.08 2.91
C LEU A 3 -6.35 -26.40 3.76
N GLU A 4 -6.20 -26.41 5.08
CA GLU A 4 -7.37 -26.19 5.91
C GLU A 4 -7.85 -24.78 5.56
N VAL A 5 -8.96 -24.72 4.82
CA VAL A 5 -9.70 -23.48 4.61
C VAL A 5 -10.12 -23.06 6.01
N ARG A 6 -9.38 -22.14 6.60
CA ARG A 6 -9.78 -21.47 7.83
C ARG A 6 -11.15 -20.84 7.57
N ASP A 7 -12.00 -20.79 8.59
CA ASP A 7 -13.21 -19.99 8.49
C ASP A 7 -12.79 -18.53 8.24
N ILE A 8 -12.98 -18.08 7.01
CA ILE A 8 -12.68 -16.73 6.54
C ILE A 8 -13.97 -15.90 6.42
N ALA A 9 -15.09 -16.41 6.94
CA ALA A 9 -16.35 -15.68 6.95
C ALA A 9 -16.18 -14.36 7.72
N GLY A 10 -16.55 -13.25 7.07
CA GLY A 10 -16.44 -11.90 7.64
C GLY A 10 -15.05 -11.26 7.59
N ALA A 11 -14.01 -12.00 7.19
CA ALA A 11 -12.67 -11.44 7.04
C ALA A 11 -12.64 -10.40 5.89
N PRO A 12 -11.96 -9.25 6.07
CA PRO A 12 -11.72 -8.31 4.99
C PRO A 12 -10.97 -8.97 3.83
N VAL A 13 -11.36 -8.62 2.60
CA VAL A 13 -10.68 -9.06 1.37
C VAL A 13 -9.92 -7.88 0.79
N VAL A 14 -8.62 -8.04 0.64
CA VAL A 14 -7.73 -7.06 -0.01
C VAL A 14 -7.29 -7.62 -1.35
N ILE A 15 -7.60 -6.92 -2.44
CA ILE A 15 -7.27 -7.34 -3.80
C ILE A 15 -6.05 -6.56 -4.29
N GLY A 16 -4.95 -7.27 -4.49
CA GLY A 16 -3.66 -6.75 -4.96
C GLY A 16 -2.53 -7.00 -3.97
N GLY A 17 -1.50 -7.75 -4.40
CA GLY A 17 -0.31 -8.06 -3.58
C GLY A 17 0.82 -7.03 -3.65
N GLY A 18 0.54 -5.81 -4.11
CA GLY A 18 1.50 -4.69 -4.10
C GLY A 18 1.62 -4.04 -2.71
N ILE A 19 2.45 -3.00 -2.60
CA ILE A 19 2.73 -2.34 -1.32
C ILE A 19 1.46 -1.85 -0.61
N ALA A 20 0.50 -1.28 -1.33
CA ALA A 20 -0.76 -0.80 -0.75
C ALA A 20 -1.57 -1.93 -0.10
N GLY A 21 -1.71 -3.07 -0.77
CA GLY A 21 -2.48 -4.20 -0.23
C GLY A 21 -1.78 -4.89 0.94
N LEU A 22 -0.46 -5.06 0.84
CA LEU A 22 0.36 -5.60 1.95
C LEU A 22 0.32 -4.68 3.17
N MET A 23 0.48 -3.37 2.98
CA MET A 23 0.41 -2.40 4.08
C MET A 23 -0.98 -2.36 4.70
N THR A 24 -2.05 -2.49 3.92
CA THR A 24 -3.42 -2.57 4.44
C THR A 24 -3.60 -3.82 5.31
N ALA A 25 -3.15 -4.99 4.84
CA ALA A 25 -3.23 -6.23 5.62
C ALA A 25 -2.42 -6.16 6.93
N LEU A 26 -1.24 -5.53 6.90
CA LEU A 26 -0.42 -5.30 8.09
C LEU A 26 -1.09 -4.36 9.09
N HIS A 27 -1.70 -3.26 8.63
CA HIS A 27 -2.39 -2.31 9.50
C HIS A 27 -3.67 -2.87 10.13
N LEU A 28 -4.29 -3.87 9.52
CA LEU A 28 -5.45 -4.56 10.08
C LEU A 28 -5.07 -5.57 11.18
N ALA A 29 -3.80 -5.93 11.34
CA ALA A 29 -3.38 -6.88 12.35
C ALA A 29 -3.85 -6.44 13.77
N PRO A 30 -4.41 -7.36 14.59
CA PRO A 30 -4.41 -8.82 14.40
C PRO A 30 -5.61 -9.40 13.63
N GLU A 31 -6.48 -8.57 13.06
CA GLU A 31 -7.65 -9.02 12.27
C GLU A 31 -7.20 -9.90 11.10
N PRO A 32 -7.76 -11.12 10.92
CA PRO A 32 -7.45 -11.96 9.77
C PRO A 32 -7.91 -11.30 8.46
N VAL A 33 -7.02 -11.25 7.46
CA VAL A 33 -7.29 -10.69 6.14
C VAL A 33 -7.07 -11.73 5.05
N VAL A 34 -7.96 -11.78 4.07
CA VAL A 34 -7.75 -12.53 2.82
C VAL A 34 -7.07 -11.61 1.82
N LEU A 35 -5.79 -11.86 1.55
CA LEU A 35 -5.02 -11.14 0.52
C LEU A 35 -5.06 -11.91 -0.80
N LEU A 36 -5.70 -11.35 -1.83
CA LEU A 36 -5.81 -11.94 -3.16
C LEU A 36 -4.83 -11.26 -4.12
N THR A 37 -4.04 -12.06 -4.83
CA THR A 37 -3.08 -11.58 -5.83
C THR A 37 -2.96 -12.57 -6.98
N ASN A 38 -2.62 -12.09 -8.18
CA ASN A 38 -2.46 -12.90 -9.40
C ASN A 38 -1.05 -13.48 -9.57
N ALA A 39 -0.11 -13.13 -8.69
CA ALA A 39 1.27 -13.59 -8.67
C ALA A 39 1.74 -13.84 -7.23
N PRO A 40 2.79 -14.64 -6.99
CA PRO A 40 3.37 -14.82 -5.66
C PRO A 40 3.70 -13.49 -4.98
N LEU A 41 3.52 -13.39 -3.66
CA LEU A 41 3.82 -12.17 -2.91
C LEU A 41 5.27 -11.75 -3.11
N GLY A 42 5.48 -10.45 -3.26
CA GLY A 42 6.79 -9.87 -3.59
C GLY A 42 7.16 -9.96 -5.07
N THR A 43 6.32 -10.55 -5.92
CA THR A 43 6.53 -10.59 -7.38
C THR A 43 5.29 -10.12 -8.15
N GLY A 44 5.50 -9.59 -9.35
CA GLY A 44 4.41 -9.33 -10.31
C GLY A 44 3.57 -8.07 -10.03
N ALA A 45 3.88 -7.33 -8.97
CA ALA A 45 3.31 -6.00 -8.70
C ALA A 45 4.29 -4.90 -9.11
N CYS A 46 3.77 -3.76 -9.60
CA CYS A 46 4.62 -2.62 -9.97
C CYS A 46 5.46 -2.07 -8.80
N SER A 47 5.07 -2.33 -7.55
CA SER A 47 5.84 -1.96 -6.36
C SER A 47 7.26 -2.54 -6.36
N GLU A 48 7.45 -3.75 -6.91
CA GLU A 48 8.78 -4.38 -7.03
C GLU A 48 9.67 -3.66 -8.06
N LEU A 49 9.06 -3.03 -9.06
CA LEU A 49 9.75 -2.39 -10.19
C LEU A 49 10.07 -0.90 -9.95
N ALA A 50 9.70 -0.36 -8.78
CA ALA A 50 9.92 1.05 -8.45
C ALA A 50 11.42 1.36 -8.29
N GLN A 51 11.89 2.46 -8.89
CA GLN A 51 13.33 2.78 -8.97
C GLN A 51 13.73 4.05 -8.22
N GLY A 52 12.90 5.10 -8.27
CA GLY A 52 13.28 6.44 -7.78
C GLY A 52 13.36 6.53 -6.27
N GLY A 53 12.22 6.34 -5.59
CA GLY A 53 12.11 6.47 -4.14
C GLY A 53 10.70 6.86 -3.71
N LEU A 54 10.51 7.04 -2.41
CA LEU A 54 9.28 7.55 -1.80
C LEU A 54 9.59 8.91 -1.18
N ALA A 55 8.84 9.95 -1.57
CA ALA A 55 9.02 11.29 -1.05
C ALA A 55 8.49 11.37 0.39
N ALA A 56 9.29 11.93 1.31
CA ALA A 56 8.91 12.16 2.69
C ALA A 56 9.69 13.38 3.22
N SER A 57 9.01 14.22 4.00
CA SER A 57 9.61 15.42 4.59
C SER A 57 10.42 15.04 5.83
N LEU A 58 11.73 14.79 5.64
CA LEU A 58 12.64 14.28 6.67
C LEU A 58 13.78 15.27 7.01
N GLY A 59 14.00 16.30 6.18
CA GLY A 59 15.04 17.31 6.39
C GLY A 59 14.71 18.24 7.56
N GLY A 60 15.73 18.80 8.21
CA GLY A 60 15.54 19.75 9.31
C GLY A 60 14.98 21.10 8.86
N ASP A 61 15.07 21.39 7.57
CA ASP A 61 14.51 22.55 6.86
C ASP A 61 13.30 22.19 5.99
N ASP A 62 12.81 20.95 6.06
CA ASP A 62 11.67 20.45 5.31
C ASP A 62 10.39 20.42 6.18
N GLY A 63 9.22 20.32 5.55
CA GLY A 63 7.94 20.32 6.23
C GLY A 63 6.82 19.66 5.43
N PRO A 64 5.85 18.98 6.08
CA PRO A 64 4.69 18.41 5.40
C PRO A 64 3.89 19.45 4.59
N ASP A 65 3.82 20.70 5.07
CA ASP A 65 3.13 21.78 4.39
C ASP A 65 3.78 22.13 3.04
N PHE A 66 5.12 22.06 2.95
CA PHE A 66 5.84 22.27 1.69
C PHE A 66 5.55 21.13 0.70
N HIS A 67 5.63 19.88 1.16
CA HIS A 67 5.28 18.72 0.34
C HIS A 67 3.82 18.76 -0.13
N LEU A 68 2.89 19.21 0.73
CA LEU A 68 1.49 19.42 0.36
C LEU A 68 1.35 20.47 -0.75
N CYS A 69 2.00 21.64 -0.59
CA CYS A 69 1.96 22.71 -1.59
C CYS A 69 2.47 22.21 -2.95
N ASP A 70 3.59 21.49 -2.97
CA ASP A 70 4.16 20.93 -4.20
C ASP A 70 3.21 19.90 -4.84
N THR A 71 2.60 19.03 -4.04
CA THR A 71 1.66 18.01 -4.52
C THR A 71 0.42 18.65 -5.16
N ILE A 72 -0.18 19.65 -4.50
CA ILE A 72 -1.37 20.35 -5.02
C ILE A 72 -1.04 21.17 -6.27
N ALA A 73 0.12 21.86 -6.28
CA ALA A 73 0.57 22.62 -7.44
C ALA A 73 0.81 21.71 -8.67
N ALA A 74 1.41 20.54 -8.46
CA ALA A 74 1.61 19.54 -9.52
C ALA A 74 0.30 18.90 -10.00
N GLY A 75 -0.73 18.88 -9.15
CA GLY A 75 -2.04 18.31 -9.45
C GLY A 75 -2.95 19.14 -10.34
N ASP A 76 -2.56 20.36 -10.72
CA ASP A 76 -3.28 21.23 -11.66
C ASP A 76 -4.78 21.44 -11.32
N GLY A 77 -5.09 21.52 -10.02
CA GLY A 77 -6.46 21.70 -9.52
C GLY A 77 -7.34 20.44 -9.57
N LEU A 78 -6.75 19.26 -9.80
CA LEU A 78 -7.45 17.96 -9.87
C LEU A 78 -7.25 17.09 -8.61
N CYS A 79 -6.43 17.53 -7.67
CA CYS A 79 -6.34 16.90 -6.35
C CYS A 79 -7.62 17.16 -5.53
N ASP A 80 -7.98 16.21 -4.68
CA ASP A 80 -8.96 16.38 -3.58
C ASP A 80 -8.27 17.04 -2.37
#